data_AF-A0A7M4EDJ4-F1
#
_entry.id   AF-A0A7M4EDJ4-F1
#
_cell.length_a   1.000
_cell.length_b   1.000
_cell.length_c   1.000
_cell.angle_alpha   90.00
_cell.angle_beta   90.00
_cell.angle_gamma   90.00
#
_symmetry.space_group_name_H-M   'P 1'
#
loop_
_entity.id
_entity.type
_entity.pdbx_description
1 polymer ?
#
loop_
_entity_poly.entity_id
_entity_poly.type
_entity_poly.pdbx_seq_one_letter_code
_entity_poly.pdbx_strand_id
1 'polypeptide(L)'
;MSKVYNPCCIVSLKSIARMKIYDDDNTALKQQGAATTVYCATAPELEGLGGLYFNNCCRCLPSQEAQNEVTAAALWELSERLIQERIGRQSK
;
A
#
# COMPACT_ATOMS: atom_id res chain seq x y z
N MET A 1 -14.07 -32.86 30.61
CA MET A 1 -14.97 -31.69 30.57
C MET A 1 -14.16 -30.47 30.98
N SER A 2 -13.65 -29.68 30.01
CA SER A 2 -14.17 -28.33 29.66
C SER A 2 -13.83 -27.28 30.74
N LYS A 3 -13.02 -26.23 30.58
CA LYS A 3 -12.40 -25.54 29.44
C LYS A 3 -11.07 -24.94 29.94
N VAL A 4 -9.96 -25.28 29.29
CA VAL A 4 -8.68 -24.57 29.45
C VAL A 4 -8.80 -23.30 28.61
N TYR A 5 -8.83 -22.13 29.24
CA TYR A 5 -8.84 -20.84 28.55
C TYR A 5 -7.46 -20.61 27.95
N ASN A 6 -7.31 -21.01 26.69
CA ASN A 6 -6.11 -20.89 25.89
C ASN A 6 -6.24 -19.57 25.11
N PRO A 7 -5.46 -18.52 25.41
CA PRO A 7 -5.46 -17.30 24.61
C PRO A 7 -4.74 -17.62 23.29
N CYS A 8 -5.51 -18.16 22.35
CA CYS A 8 -5.14 -18.56 21.00
C CYS A 8 -4.18 -17.61 20.29
N CYS A 9 -3.15 -18.20 19.68
CA CYS A 9 -2.62 -17.82 18.37
C CYS A 9 -2.08 -16.39 18.24
N ILE A 10 -0.86 -16.23 18.73
CA ILE A 10 0.27 -15.62 18.04
C ILE A 10 0.00 -15.42 16.52
N VAL A 11 -0.01 -14.15 16.10
CA VAL A 11 0.00 -13.59 14.73
C VAL A 11 -1.00 -14.14 13.70
N SER A 12 -2.19 -13.54 13.60
CA SER A 12 -3.01 -13.67 12.39
C SER A 12 -3.91 -12.45 12.20
N LEU A 13 -3.37 -11.46 11.48
CA LEU A 13 -4.05 -10.55 10.52
C LEU A 13 -5.30 -9.76 10.89
N LYS A 14 -5.97 -10.01 12.03
CA LYS A 14 -7.14 -9.25 12.47
C LYS A 14 -6.79 -7.88 13.05
N SER A 15 -5.49 -7.56 13.15
CA SER A 15 -5.02 -6.38 13.88
C SER A 15 -4.98 -5.09 13.05
N ILE A 16 -4.92 -5.15 11.71
CA ILE A 16 -4.92 -3.91 10.91
C ILE A 16 -6.31 -3.24 10.93
N ALA A 17 -7.40 -4.01 11.04
CA ALA A 17 -8.77 -3.48 11.04
C ALA A 17 -9.29 -3.05 12.44
N ARG A 18 -8.53 -3.27 13.52
CA ARG A 18 -8.94 -2.90 14.89
C ARG A 18 -7.89 -2.06 15.61
N MET A 19 -7.33 -1.09 14.89
CA MET A 19 -6.63 0.03 15.50
C MET A 19 -7.66 0.86 16.28
N LYS A 20 -7.96 0.46 17.53
CA LYS A 20 -8.39 1.43 18.54
C LYS A 20 -7.18 2.33 18.77
N ILE A 21 -7.06 3.36 17.95
CA ILE A 21 -6.21 4.51 18.22
C ILE A 21 -6.82 5.14 19.48
N TYR A 22 -6.29 4.75 20.64
CA TYR A 22 -6.59 5.41 21.90
C TYR A 22 -5.99 6.81 21.84
N ASP A 23 -6.79 7.78 22.26
CA ASP A 23 -6.62 9.22 22.13
C ASP A 23 -5.25 9.73 22.64
N ASP A 24 -4.44 10.29 21.73
CA ASP A 24 -3.47 11.34 22.05
C ASP A 24 -3.23 12.18 20.77
N ASP A 25 -3.58 13.47 20.85
CA ASP A 25 -3.76 14.40 19.74
C ASP A 25 -2.51 14.48 18.83
N ASN A 26 -2.69 14.25 17.52
CA ASN A 26 -1.71 14.32 16.40
C ASN A 26 -1.07 12.99 15.91
N THR A 27 -1.05 11.90 16.69
CA THR A 27 -0.48 10.62 16.20
C THR A 27 -1.41 9.86 15.25
N ALA A 28 -2.72 10.11 15.33
CA ALA A 28 -3.76 9.42 14.57
C ALA A 28 -3.61 9.58 13.03
N LEU A 29 -3.30 10.79 12.54
CA LEU A 29 -3.15 11.06 11.11
C LEU A 29 -1.96 10.29 10.50
N LYS A 30 -0.85 10.22 11.23
CA LYS A 30 0.38 9.56 10.76
C LYS A 30 0.18 8.06 10.60
N GLN A 31 -0.50 7.42 11.55
CA GLN A 31 -0.82 5.99 11.47
C GLN A 31 -1.85 5.69 10.36
N GLN A 32 -2.85 6.56 10.20
CA GLN A 32 -3.84 6.44 9.13
C GLN A 32 -3.22 6.62 7.74
N GLY A 33 -2.25 7.52 7.58
CA GLY A 33 -1.60 7.79 6.29
C GLY A 33 -0.78 6.62 5.75
N ALA A 34 -0.18 5.82 6.62
CA ALA A 34 0.62 4.65 6.24
C ALA A 34 -0.18 3.33 6.20
N ALA A 35 -1.41 3.31 6.71
CA ALA A 35 -2.18 2.08 6.92
C ALA A 35 -2.32 1.24 5.64
N THR A 36 -2.71 1.86 4.51
CA THR A 36 -2.90 1.15 3.24
C THR A 36 -1.57 0.56 2.73
N THR A 37 -0.48 1.29 2.82
CA THR A 37 0.85 0.81 2.41
C THR A 37 1.31 -0.37 3.26
N VAL A 38 1.15 -0.29 4.57
CA VAL A 38 1.51 -1.38 5.50
C VAL A 38 0.65 -2.61 5.23
N TYR A 39 -0.66 -2.43 4.98
CA TYR A 39 -1.55 -3.52 4.60
C TYR A 39 -1.07 -4.23 3.33
N CYS A 40 -0.84 -3.48 2.25
CA CYS A 40 -0.37 -4.04 0.98
C CYS A 40 0.99 -4.76 1.10
N ALA A 41 1.87 -4.29 1.98
CA ALA A 41 3.21 -4.88 2.17
C ALA A 41 3.22 -6.13 3.07
N THR A 42 2.22 -6.31 3.94
CA THR A 42 2.29 -7.32 5.02
C THR A 42 1.17 -8.34 4.99
N ALA A 43 0.07 -8.09 4.29
CA ALA A 43 -1.07 -8.99 4.19
C ALA A 43 -0.72 -10.27 3.40
N PRO A 44 -0.69 -11.46 4.04
CA PRO A 44 -0.43 -12.74 3.36
C PRO A 44 -1.46 -13.08 2.30
N GLU A 45 -2.69 -12.57 2.40
CA GLU A 45 -3.68 -12.72 1.34
C GLU A 45 -3.31 -11.99 0.04
N LEU A 46 -2.32 -11.09 0.08
CA LEU A 46 -1.78 -10.37 -1.08
C LEU A 46 -0.44 -10.94 -1.56
N GLU A 47 0.06 -11.99 -0.93
CA GLU A 47 1.31 -12.62 -1.35
C GLU A 47 1.21 -13.15 -2.78
N GLY A 48 2.15 -12.73 -3.64
CA GLY A 48 2.15 -13.07 -5.06
C GLY A 48 1.13 -12.31 -5.92
N LEU A 49 0.33 -11.40 -5.35
CA LEU A 49 -0.61 -10.56 -6.09
C LEU A 49 0.01 -9.18 -6.39
N GLY A 50 -0.09 -8.75 -7.65
CA GLY A 50 0.42 -7.44 -8.11
C GLY A 50 -0.54 -6.74 -9.06
N GLY A 51 -0.28 -5.46 -9.36
CA GLY A 51 -1.08 -4.67 -10.30
C GLY A 51 -2.46 -4.24 -9.77
N LEU A 52 -2.70 -4.34 -8.46
CA LEU A 52 -3.95 -3.94 -7.82
C LEU A 52 -3.85 -2.54 -7.22
N TYR A 53 -4.96 -1.80 -7.26
CA TYR A 53 -5.09 -0.50 -6.61
C TYR A 53 -5.87 -0.63 -5.30
N PHE A 54 -5.37 0.00 -4.24
CA PHE A 54 -5.99 0.00 -2.92
C PHE A 54 -6.19 1.43 -2.40
N ASN A 55 -7.35 1.68 -1.80
CA ASN A 55 -7.69 2.91 -1.11
C ASN A 55 -8.34 2.55 0.25
N ASN A 56 -7.85 3.15 1.34
CA ASN A 56 -8.33 2.89 2.69
C ASN A 56 -8.33 1.39 3.06
N CYS A 57 -7.23 0.69 2.76
CA CYS A 57 -7.09 -0.77 2.91
C CYS A 57 -8.10 -1.62 2.14
N CYS A 58 -8.80 -1.06 1.16
CA CYS A 58 -9.78 -1.76 0.33
C CYS A 58 -9.31 -1.79 -1.14
N ARG A 59 -9.48 -2.93 -1.80
CA ARG A 59 -9.25 -3.02 -3.25
C ARG A 59 -10.29 -2.16 -3.97
N CYS A 60 -9.82 -1.30 -4.86
CA CYS A 60 -10.65 -0.39 -5.63
C CYS A 60 -10.29 -0.43 -7.11
N LEU A 61 -11.25 -0.07 -7.97
CA LEU A 61 -10.96 0.18 -9.37
C LEU A 61 -10.30 1.56 -9.50
N PRO A 62 -9.15 1.68 -10.17
CA PRO A 62 -8.54 2.99 -10.44
C PRO A 62 -9.35 3.79 -11.47
N SER A 63 -9.00 5.06 -11.70
CA SER A 63 -9.69 5.88 -12.71
C SER A 63 -9.51 5.32 -14.13
N GLN A 64 -10.33 5.78 -15.09
CA GLN A 64 -10.22 5.31 -16.47
C GLN A 64 -8.88 5.69 -17.11
N GLU A 65 -8.38 6.88 -16.79
CA GLU A 65 -7.09 7.38 -17.25
C GLU A 65 -5.94 6.52 -16.73
N ALA A 66 -6.03 6.08 -15.47
CA ALA A 66 -5.05 5.21 -14.85
C ALA A 66 -5.05 3.77 -15.41
N GLN A 67 -6.10 3.38 -16.14
CA GLN A 67 -6.20 2.07 -16.81
C GLN A 67 -5.78 2.13 -18.28
N ASN A 68 -5.44 3.31 -18.81
CA ASN A 68 -5.07 3.46 -20.21
C ASN A 68 -3.62 3.03 -20.46
N GLU A 69 -3.45 1.85 -21.05
CA GLU A 69 -2.13 1.27 -21.38
C GLU A 69 -1.31 2.13 -22.34
N VAL A 70 -1.96 2.78 -23.31
CA VAL A 70 -1.28 3.65 -24.29
C VAL A 70 -0.66 4.85 -23.60
N THR A 71 -1.42 5.49 -22.71
CA THR A 71 -0.93 6.61 -21.90
C THR A 71 0.18 6.16 -20.95
N ALA A 72 0.05 4.97 -20.34
CA ALA A 72 1.07 4.43 -19.44
C ALA A 72 2.41 4.20 -20.16
N ALA A 73 2.39 3.62 -21.36
CA ALA A 73 3.59 3.41 -22.18
C ALA A 73 4.25 4.74 -22.58
N ALA A 74 3.45 5.70 -23.08
CA ALA A 74 3.95 7.03 -23.45
C ALA A 74 4.55 7.79 -22.24
N LEU A 75 3.94 7.66 -21.05
CA LEU A 75 4.44 8.27 -19.83
C LEU A 75 5.78 7.65 -19.39
N TRP A 76 5.94 6.34 -19.54
CA TRP A 76 7.19 5.64 -19.23
C TRP A 76 8.34 6.15 -20.09
N GLU A 77 8.16 6.17 -21.42
CA GLU A 77 9.16 6.65 -22.38
C GLU A 77 9.56 8.11 -22.14
N LEU A 78 8.57 8.97 -21.85
CA LEU A 78 8.82 10.37 -21.48
C LEU A 78 9.66 10.45 -20.20
N SER A 79 9.30 9.69 -19.17
CA SER A 79 10.00 9.70 -17.88
C SER A 79 11.45 9.27 -18.02
N GLU A 80 11.72 8.18 -18.74
CA GLU A 80 13.09 7.70 -19.00
C GLU A 80 13.93 8.75 -19.73
N ARG A 81 13.38 9.37 -20.78
CA ARG A 81 14.06 10.43 -21.53
C ARG A 81 14.41 11.62 -20.62
N LEU A 82 13.47 12.07 -19.78
CA LEU A 82 13.70 13.18 -18.85
C LEU A 82 14.80 12.87 -17.83
N ILE A 83 14.84 11.63 -17.31
CA ILE A 83 15.89 11.18 -16.39
C ILE A 83 17.24 11.17 -17.11
N GLN A 84 17.31 10.61 -18.32
CA GLN A 84 18.54 10.53 -19.10
C GLN A 84 19.10 11.91 -19.46
N GLU A 85 18.23 12.85 -19.84
CA GLU A 85 18.63 14.25 -20.07
C GLU A 85 19.21 14.90 -18.82
N ARG A 86 18.67 14.60 -17.63
CA ARG A 86 19.15 15.17 -16.38
C ARG A 86 20.45 14.55 -15.89
N ILE A 87 20.57 13.22 -15.92
CA ILE A 87 21.82 12.53 -15.55
C ILE A 87 22.94 12.89 -16.53
N GLY A 88 22.65 12.93 -17.83
CA GLY A 88 23.63 13.29 -18.87
C GLY A 88 24.14 14.73 -18.78
N ARG A 89 23.38 15.67 -18.20
CA ARG A 89 23.84 17.05 -17.93
C ARG A 89 24.75 17.17 -16.71
N GLN A 90 24.66 16.27 -15.74
CA GLN A 90 25.43 16.35 -14.47
C GLN A 90 26.85 15.77 -14.59
N SER A 91 27.24 15.25 -15.76
CA SER A 91 28.54 14.61 -15.99
C SER A 91 29.56 15.50 -16.74
N LYS A 92 29.39 16.83 -16.72
CA LYS A 92 30.32 17.79 -17.32
C LYS A 92 30.82 18.80 -16.31
#